data_AF-A0A968MN71-F1
#
_entry.id   AF-A0A968MN71-F1
#
_cell.length_a   1.000
_cell.length_b   1.000
_cell.length_c   1.000
_cell.angle_alpha   90.00
_cell.angle_beta   90.00
_cell.angle_gamma   90.00
#
_symmetry.space_group_name_H-M   'P 1'
#
loop_
_entity.id
_entity.type
_entity.pdbx_description
1 polymer ?
#
loop_
_entity_poly.entity_id
_entity_poly.type
_entity_poly.pdbx_seq_one_letter_code
_entity_poly.pdbx_strand_id
1 'polypeptide(L)'
;MRLSLFSIAAVPLFMVGCWGGTFSDPPIHLNQNMDFQKRFEMQEANPFFEDRRAARPWVEGTVAIGSLRTDDLLYTGKDGDTYLASVSERDAEGRPIIVDAEFLQRGQERYAIYCSVCHGLTGAG
;
A
#
# COMPACT_ATOMS: atom_id res chain seq x y z
N MET A 1 -45.01 -13.93 -52.04
CA MET A 1 -44.35 -14.10 -50.74
C MET A 1 -44.63 -12.84 -49.90
N ARG A 2 -45.77 -12.82 -49.20
CA ARG A 2 -46.18 -11.67 -48.37
C ARG A 2 -45.53 -11.83 -46.99
N LEU A 3 -44.28 -11.40 -46.85
CA LEU A 3 -43.71 -11.23 -45.50
C LEU A 3 -44.53 -10.14 -44.81
N SER A 4 -45.30 -10.53 -43.78
CA SER A 4 -46.10 -9.63 -42.97
C SER A 4 -45.19 -8.55 -42.39
N LEU A 5 -45.52 -7.27 -42.58
CA LEU A 5 -44.75 -6.14 -42.03
C LEU A 5 -44.50 -6.27 -40.51
N PHE A 6 -45.39 -6.98 -39.80
CA PHE A 6 -45.22 -7.31 -38.38
C PHE A 6 -43.96 -8.13 -38.08
N SER A 7 -43.56 -9.05 -38.98
CA SER A 7 -42.39 -9.89 -38.79
C SER A 7 -41.09 -9.13 -38.99
N ILE A 8 -41.07 -8.09 -39.84
CA ILE A 8 -39.89 -7.25 -40.08
C ILE A 8 -39.65 -6.30 -38.89
N ALA A 9 -40.71 -5.79 -38.27
CA ALA A 9 -40.62 -4.90 -37.11
C ALA A 9 -40.20 -5.64 -35.81
N ALA A 10 -40.51 -6.93 -35.68
CA ALA A 10 -40.17 -7.71 -34.48
C ALA A 10 -38.68 -8.05 -34.36
N VAL A 11 -37.97 -8.24 -35.48
CA VAL A 11 -36.55 -8.65 -35.50
C VAL A 11 -35.59 -7.65 -34.83
N PRO A 12 -35.62 -6.33 -35.10
CA PRO A 12 -34.73 -5.40 -34.41
C PRO A 12 -35.01 -5.33 -32.91
N LEU A 13 -36.25 -5.56 -32.47
CA LEU A 13 -36.62 -5.56 -31.05
C LEU A 13 -35.93 -6.69 -30.26
N PHE A 14 -35.68 -7.84 -30.91
CA PHE A 14 -34.95 -8.96 -30.31
C PHE A 14 -33.42 -8.78 -30.34
N MET A 15 -32.88 -7.93 -31.23
CA MET A 15 -31.43 -7.68 -31.32
C MET A 15 -30.92 -6.53 -30.44
N VAL A 16 -31.80 -5.83 -29.71
CA VAL A 16 -31.41 -4.89 -28.63
C VAL A 16 -31.21 -5.62 -27.29
N GLY A 17 -31.46 -6.95 -27.26
CA GLY A 17 -31.23 -7.78 -26.07
C GLY A 17 -29.75 -7.99 -25.78
N CYS A 18 -29.32 -7.51 -24.60
CA CYS A 18 -27.99 -7.62 -23.99
C CYS A 18 -26.97 -6.54 -24.42
N TRP A 19 -27.15 -5.32 -23.89
CA TRP A 19 -26.10 -4.31 -23.85
C TRP A 19 -25.06 -4.70 -22.78
N GLY A 20 -24.07 -5.52 -23.16
CA GLY A 20 -22.92 -5.89 -22.33
C GLY A 20 -21.86 -4.79 -22.28
N GLY A 21 -22.23 -3.58 -21.84
CA GLY A 21 -21.29 -2.48 -21.64
C GLY A 21 -20.54 -2.61 -20.32
N THR A 22 -19.27 -2.18 -20.29
CA THR A 22 -18.59 -1.90 -19.03
C THR A 22 -19.10 -0.56 -18.48
N PHE A 23 -19.29 -0.49 -17.17
CA PHE A 23 -19.70 0.75 -16.50
C PHE A 23 -18.46 1.47 -15.95
N SER A 24 -18.46 2.81 -16.03
CA SER A 24 -17.43 3.66 -15.42
C SER A 24 -17.67 3.92 -13.93
N ASP A 25 -18.93 3.84 -13.51
CA ASP A 25 -19.33 4.07 -12.13
C ASP A 25 -19.20 2.79 -11.30
N PRO A 26 -19.03 2.92 -9.96
CA PRO A 26 -19.06 1.77 -9.07
C PRO A 26 -20.35 0.95 -9.28
N PRO A 27 -20.27 -0.39 -9.18
CA PRO A 27 -21.42 -1.26 -9.39
C PRO A 27 -22.50 -1.01 -8.32
N ILE A 28 -23.75 -1.26 -8.70
CA ILE A 28 -24.88 -1.16 -7.77
C ILE A 28 -24.74 -2.23 -6.70
N HIS A 29 -24.44 -1.82 -5.47
CA HIS A 29 -24.41 -2.71 -4.31
C HIS A 29 -25.79 -2.69 -3.61
N LEU A 30 -26.58 -3.75 -3.78
CA LEU A 30 -27.99 -3.79 -3.34
C LEU A 30 -28.17 -3.73 -1.81
N ASN A 31 -27.19 -4.21 -1.04
CA ASN A 31 -27.28 -4.24 0.43
C ASN A 31 -25.99 -3.68 1.03
N GLN A 32 -26.03 -2.43 1.49
CA GLN A 32 -24.86 -1.72 2.02
C GLN A 32 -24.75 -1.74 3.56
N ASN A 33 -25.52 -2.59 4.24
CA ASN A 33 -25.75 -2.46 5.68
C ASN A 33 -24.46 -2.44 6.53
N MET A 34 -23.38 -3.10 6.10
CA MET A 34 -22.12 -3.20 6.83
C MET A 34 -20.85 -3.04 5.96
N ASP A 35 -20.98 -2.55 4.72
CA ASP A 35 -19.81 -2.30 3.86
C ASP A 35 -19.05 -1.06 4.33
N PHE A 36 -19.78 0.01 4.62
CA PHE A 36 -19.27 1.27 5.16
C PHE A 36 -19.76 1.42 6.59
N GLN A 37 -18.91 1.00 7.52
CA GLN A 37 -19.24 1.00 8.94
C GLN A 37 -19.06 2.38 9.56
N LYS A 38 -19.72 2.64 10.69
CA LYS A 38 -19.57 3.89 11.45
C LYS A 38 -18.29 3.90 12.31
N ARG A 39 -17.17 3.56 11.70
CA ARG A 39 -15.80 3.64 12.23
C ARG A 39 -14.88 3.98 11.06
N PHE A 40 -13.71 4.53 11.35
CA PHE A 40 -12.74 4.84 10.30
C PHE A 40 -11.61 3.81 10.29
N GLU A 41 -11.32 3.26 9.12
CA GLU A 41 -10.13 2.42 8.90
C GLU A 41 -8.88 3.27 8.66
N MET A 42 -7.71 2.63 8.66
CA MET A 42 -6.46 3.31 8.33
C MET A 42 -6.51 3.82 6.88
N GLN A 43 -6.07 5.06 6.66
CA GLN A 43 -6.14 5.77 5.37
C GLN A 43 -7.56 6.10 4.87
N GLU A 44 -8.59 5.98 5.71
CA GLU A 44 -9.92 6.50 5.37
C GLU A 44 -10.04 8.02 5.58
N ALA A 45 -10.96 8.64 4.85
CA ALA A 45 -11.30 10.05 5.05
C ALA A 45 -12.15 10.23 6.31
N ASN A 46 -11.77 11.17 7.17
CA ASN A 46 -12.53 11.51 8.38
C ASN A 46 -12.94 12.99 8.38
N PRO A 47 -14.22 13.33 8.25
CA PRO A 47 -14.69 14.72 8.14
C PRO A 47 -14.59 15.52 9.45
N PHE A 48 -14.27 14.88 10.58
CA PHE A 48 -14.13 15.57 11.87
C PHE A 48 -12.86 16.45 11.94
N PHE A 49 -11.77 16.04 11.29
CA PHE A 49 -10.50 16.77 11.29
C PHE A 49 -10.35 17.63 10.04
N GLU A 50 -9.68 18.78 10.17
CA GLU A 50 -9.48 19.74 9.07
C GLU A 50 -8.74 19.13 7.86
N ASP A 51 -7.75 18.27 8.11
CA ASP A 51 -6.98 17.59 7.06
C ASP A 51 -7.68 16.36 6.46
N ARG A 52 -8.90 16.06 6.94
CA ARG A 52 -9.73 14.92 6.55
C ARG A 52 -9.10 13.54 6.72
N ARG A 53 -8.07 13.39 7.55
CA ARG A 53 -7.39 12.09 7.74
C ARG A 53 -7.90 11.35 8.96
N ALA A 54 -8.27 10.09 8.80
CA ALA A 54 -8.48 9.19 9.94
C ALA A 54 -7.15 8.86 10.64
N ALA A 55 -6.07 8.67 9.87
CA ALA A 55 -4.73 8.40 10.37
C ALA A 55 -4.10 9.66 10.99
N ARG A 56 -4.12 9.75 12.33
CA ARG A 56 -3.54 10.89 13.07
C ARG A 56 -2.04 10.70 13.32
N PRO A 57 -1.23 11.77 13.21
CA PRO A 57 0.16 11.72 13.62
C PRO A 57 0.27 11.53 15.14
N TRP A 58 1.36 10.92 15.57
CA TRP A 58 1.72 10.83 16.98
C TRP A 58 2.10 12.20 17.52
N VAL A 59 1.92 12.41 18.83
CA VAL A 59 2.43 13.60 19.50
C VAL A 59 3.96 13.48 19.58
N GLU A 60 4.67 14.58 19.29
CA GLU A 60 6.13 14.62 19.29
C GLU A 60 6.71 14.14 20.64
N GLY A 61 7.81 13.38 20.60
CA GLY A 61 8.41 12.77 21.79
C GLY A 61 7.69 11.55 22.36
N THR A 62 6.58 11.09 21.77
CA THR A 62 5.91 9.86 22.20
C THR A 62 6.73 8.62 21.83
N VAL A 63 6.98 7.73 22.80
CA VAL A 63 7.63 6.42 22.56
C VAL A 63 6.62 5.31 22.80
N ALA A 64 6.36 4.49 21.77
CA ALA A 64 5.47 3.34 21.88
C ALA A 64 6.12 2.20 22.69
N ILE A 65 5.30 1.45 23.43
CA ILE A 65 5.76 0.25 24.16
C ILE A 65 6.34 -0.75 23.15
N GLY A 66 7.55 -1.25 23.44
CA GLY A 66 8.28 -2.16 22.54
C GLY A 66 9.00 -1.46 21.38
N SER A 67 8.90 -0.14 21.25
CA SER A 67 9.64 0.66 20.26
C SER A 67 10.74 1.50 20.89
N LEU A 68 11.19 1.14 22.09
CA LEU A 68 12.32 1.79 22.73
C LEU A 68 13.60 1.43 21.95
N ARG A 69 14.27 2.44 21.40
CA ARG A 69 15.46 2.31 20.57
C ARG A 69 16.68 2.86 21.30
N THR A 70 17.28 2.06 22.16
CA THR A 70 18.44 2.47 22.99
C THR A 70 19.79 2.22 22.34
N ASP A 71 19.85 1.39 21.30
CA ASP A 71 21.07 1.10 20.56
C ASP A 71 21.22 2.08 19.39
N ASP A 72 22.01 3.14 19.60
CA ASP A 72 22.21 4.19 18.60
C ASP A 72 22.90 3.66 17.33
N LEU A 73 23.80 2.68 17.45
CA LEU A 73 24.49 2.08 16.32
C LEU A 73 23.47 1.36 15.42
N LEU A 74 22.62 0.52 16.02
CA LEU A 74 21.61 -0.24 15.28
C LEU A 74 20.55 0.65 14.62
N TYR A 75 20.00 1.61 15.36
CA TYR A 75 18.81 2.33 14.91
C TYR A 75 19.10 3.65 14.18
N THR A 76 20.23 4.29 14.47
CA THR A 76 20.58 5.60 13.88
C THR A 76 21.81 5.56 12.99
N GLY A 77 22.64 4.52 13.13
CA GLY A 77 23.89 4.41 12.42
C GLY A 77 24.97 5.39 12.91
N LYS A 78 24.92 5.77 14.19
CA LYS A 78 25.86 6.71 14.82
C LYS A 78 26.55 6.10 16.02
N ASP A 79 27.83 6.45 16.19
CA ASP A 79 28.62 6.22 17.40
C ASP A 79 28.98 7.60 18.01
N GLY A 80 28.18 8.04 18.97
CA GLY A 80 28.23 9.40 19.47
C GLY A 80 27.99 10.44 18.36
N ASP A 81 28.94 11.36 18.18
CA ASP A 81 28.89 12.39 17.13
C ASP A 81 29.44 11.90 15.78
N THR A 82 29.89 10.66 15.69
CA THR A 82 30.42 10.08 14.45
C THR A 82 29.41 9.15 13.79
N TYR A 83 29.48 9.06 12.45
CA TYR A 83 28.70 8.07 11.71
C TYR A 83 29.45 6.74 11.69
N LEU A 84 28.70 5.64 11.67
CA LEU A 84 29.23 4.29 11.72
C LEU A 84 30.32 4.02 10.66
N ALA A 85 31.42 3.42 11.12
CA ALA A 85 32.43 2.79 10.27
C ALA A 85 32.06 1.34 9.89
N SER A 86 31.13 0.70 10.62
CA SER A 86 30.68 -0.68 10.42
C SER A 86 29.23 -0.87 10.87
N VAL A 87 28.52 -1.85 10.32
CA VAL A 87 27.13 -2.17 10.72
C VAL A 87 27.07 -2.63 12.18
N SER A 88 25.95 -2.39 12.87
CA SER A 88 25.72 -2.98 14.20
C SER A 88 25.88 -4.51 14.17
N GLU A 89 26.52 -5.06 15.18
CA GLU A 89 26.68 -6.50 15.34
C GLU A 89 25.41 -7.19 15.86
N ARG A 90 24.44 -6.44 16.39
CA ARG A 90 23.24 -6.98 17.05
C ARG A 90 21.95 -6.30 16.62
N ASP A 91 20.86 -7.07 16.60
CA ASP A 91 19.53 -6.61 16.25
C ASP A 91 18.75 -6.02 17.44
N ALA A 92 17.48 -5.68 17.21
CA ALA A 92 16.60 -5.04 18.19
C ALA A 92 16.40 -5.87 19.46
N GLU A 93 16.56 -7.19 19.34
CA GLU A 93 16.43 -8.16 20.43
C GLU A 93 17.78 -8.56 21.03
N GLY A 94 18.88 -7.91 20.62
CA GLY A 94 20.24 -8.18 21.09
C GLY A 94 20.88 -9.43 20.48
N ARG A 95 20.24 -10.05 19.48
CA ARG A 95 20.77 -11.23 18.77
C ARG A 95 21.79 -10.78 17.73
N PRO A 96 22.81 -11.59 17.42
CA PRO A 96 23.76 -11.24 16.37
C PRO A 96 23.08 -11.03 15.02
N ILE A 97 23.41 -9.95 14.33
CA ILE A 97 23.02 -9.76 12.93
C ILE A 97 23.92 -10.66 12.08
N ILE A 98 23.30 -11.67 11.46
CA ILE A 98 24.00 -12.60 10.58
C ILE A 98 23.88 -12.10 9.15
N VAL A 99 25.01 -11.73 8.56
CA VAL A 99 25.10 -11.32 7.14
C VAL A 99 25.40 -12.56 6.30
N ASP A 100 24.38 -13.39 6.10
CA ASP A 100 24.44 -14.56 5.23
C ASP A 100 23.86 -14.29 3.84
N ALA A 101 23.76 -15.34 3.02
CA ALA A 101 23.22 -15.22 1.66
C ALA A 101 21.74 -14.78 1.65
N GLU A 102 20.94 -15.19 2.64
CA GLU A 102 19.53 -14.80 2.74
C GLU A 102 19.41 -13.31 3.08
N PHE A 103 20.20 -12.83 4.05
CA PHE A 103 20.27 -11.42 4.40
C PHE A 103 20.64 -10.56 3.19
N LEU A 104 21.68 -10.98 2.45
CA LEU A 104 22.14 -10.27 1.25
C LEU A 104 21.09 -10.30 0.13
N GLN A 105 20.40 -11.42 -0.07
CA GLN A 105 19.32 -11.53 -1.05
C GLN A 105 18.16 -10.59 -0.72
N ARG A 106 17.77 -10.51 0.56
CA ARG A 106 16.79 -9.51 1.02
C ARG A 106 17.29 -8.09 0.82
N GLY A 107 18.56 -7.82 1.11
CA GLY A 107 19.19 -6.52 0.88
C GLY A 107 19.11 -6.09 -0.60
N GLN A 108 19.43 -7.01 -1.51
CA GLN A 108 19.31 -6.80 -2.95
C GLN A 108 17.85 -6.51 -3.36
N GLU A 109 16.89 -7.27 -2.84
CA GLU A 109 15.46 -7.05 -3.10
C GLU A 109 15.01 -5.64 -2.64
N ARG A 110 15.41 -5.23 -1.43
CA ARG A 110 15.04 -3.92 -0.87
C ARG A 110 15.72 -2.78 -1.62
N TYR A 111 16.98 -2.93 -2.01
CA TYR A 111 17.69 -1.98 -2.86
C TYR A 111 16.99 -1.82 -4.22
N ALA A 112 16.62 -2.94 -4.85
CA ALA A 112 15.93 -2.94 -6.13
C ALA A 112 14.56 -2.22 -6.05
N ILE A 113 13.82 -2.37 -4.95
CA ILE A 113 12.50 -1.73 -4.77
C ILE A 113 12.61 -0.23 -4.50
N TYR A 114 13.49 0.20 -3.58
CA TYR A 114 13.46 1.57 -3.04
C TYR A 114 14.58 2.46 -3.57
N CYS A 115 15.77 1.92 -3.83
CA CYS A 115 16.96 2.71 -4.17
C CYS A 115 17.20 2.78 -5.68
N SER A 116 16.93 1.69 -6.39
CA SER A 116 17.28 1.57 -7.82
C SER A 116 16.53 2.56 -8.73
N VAL A 117 15.38 3.08 -8.28
CA VAL A 117 14.59 4.07 -9.02
C VAL A 117 15.40 5.32 -9.35
N CYS A 118 16.33 5.71 -8.48
CA CYS A 118 17.23 6.85 -8.70
C CYS A 118 18.69 6.44 -8.90
N HIS A 119 19.13 5.31 -8.36
CA HIS A 119 20.54 4.89 -8.39
C HIS A 119 20.86 3.79 -9.42
N GLY A 120 19.86 3.29 -10.15
CA GLY A 120 20.01 2.16 -11.05
C GLY A 120 20.27 0.83 -10.32
N LEU A 121 20.10 -0.29 -11.03
CA LEU A 121 20.31 -1.63 -10.46
C LEU A 121 21.78 -1.91 -10.11
N THR A 122 22.71 -1.25 -10.79
CA THR A 122 24.15 -1.37 -10.54
C THR A 122 24.69 -0.31 -9.58
N GLY A 123 23.88 0.68 -9.19
CA GLY A 123 24.32 1.79 -8.32
C GLY A 123 25.02 2.93 -9.06
N ALA A 124 24.96 2.98 -10.39
CA ALA A 124 25.67 3.95 -11.21
C ALA A 124 24.94 5.29 -11.44
N GLY A 125 23.73 5.47 -10.89
CA GLY A 125 22.93 6.70 -11.07
C GLY A 125 22.17 6.73 -12.39
#